data_AF-W4RNB1-F1
#
_entry.id   AF-W4RNB1-F1
#
_cell.length_a   1.000
_cell.length_b   1.000
_cell.length_c   1.000
_cell.angle_alpha   90.00
_cell.angle_beta   90.00
_cell.angle_gamma   90.00
#
_symmetry.space_group_name_H-M   'P 1'
#
loop_
_entity.id
_entity.type
_entity.pdbx_description
1 polymer ?
#
loop_
_entity_poly.entity_id
_entity_poly.type
_entity_poly.pdbx_seq_one_letter_code
_entity_poly.pdbx_strand_id
1 'polypeptide(L)'
;MKQYLKIFVHTEINRVNRLLEEGWELIDTSKVLYPDGGEGMEYHLGLPAETRVKQLMEIIRMYEKYGFKSDLIHDFAESKKEDLLSYTTEPELDMPETPVTRFLTLYEEAVNGKSVKYYKRKMHPFNDPALDYMDIDM
;
A
#
# COMPACT_ATOMS: atom_id res chain seq x y z
N MET A 1 -22.16 3.55 -5.68
CA MET A 1 -22.28 4.36 -4.45
C MET A 1 -20.88 4.46 -3.86
N LYS A 2 -20.36 5.66 -3.56
CA LYS A 2 -19.00 5.79 -3.00
C LYS A 2 -18.98 5.25 -1.56
N GLN A 3 -17.93 4.50 -1.21
CA GLN A 3 -17.70 4.06 0.16
C GLN A 3 -16.80 5.06 0.88
N TYR A 4 -17.32 5.60 1.98
CA TYR A 4 -16.60 6.50 2.87
C TYR A 4 -16.12 5.72 4.08
N LEU A 5 -14.82 5.81 4.38
CA LEU A 5 -14.21 5.13 5.53
C LEU A 5 -14.48 5.87 6.83
N LYS A 6 -14.61 7.20 6.76
CA LYS A 6 -14.86 8.09 7.89
C LYS A 6 -15.73 9.24 7.44
N ILE A 7 -16.55 9.73 8.35
CA ILE A 7 -17.32 10.97 8.19
C ILE A 7 -17.01 11.86 9.39
N PHE A 8 -16.68 13.12 9.12
CA PHE A 8 -16.49 14.15 10.14
C PHE A 8 -17.44 15.30 9.91
N VAL A 9 -17.83 15.94 11.01
CA VAL A 9 -18.64 17.16 10.99
C VAL A 9 -17.81 18.28 11.56
N HIS A 10 -17.70 19.37 10.81
CA HIS A 10 -16.94 20.55 11.21
C HIS A 10 -17.76 21.81 10.94
N THR A 11 -17.60 22.82 11.80
CA THR A 11 -18.21 24.15 11.63
C THR A 11 -17.21 25.20 11.16
N GLU A 12 -15.91 24.94 11.36
CA GLU A 12 -14.82 25.83 10.98
C GLU A 12 -14.41 25.66 9.51
N ILE A 13 -14.64 26.71 8.70
CA ILE A 13 -14.34 26.67 7.25
C ILE A 13 -12.86 26.41 6.94
N ASN A 14 -11.94 26.91 7.78
CA ASN A 14 -10.50 26.68 7.59
C ASN A 14 -10.13 25.19 7.74
N ARG A 15 -10.81 24.49 8.65
CA ARG A 15 -10.62 23.04 8.84
C ARG A 15 -11.21 22.26 7.68
N VAL A 16 -12.39 22.67 7.21
CA VAL A 16 -13.06 22.09 6.04
C VAL A 16 -12.17 22.19 4.81
N ASN A 17 -11.66 23.38 4.48
CA ASN A 17 -10.81 23.59 3.31
C ASN A 17 -9.56 22.71 3.32
N ARG A 18 -8.89 22.56 4.46
CA ARG A 18 -7.73 21.68 4.59
C ARG A 18 -8.08 20.22 4.32
N LEU A 19 -9.20 19.74 4.86
CA LEU A 19 -9.63 18.37 4.64
C LEU A 19 -9.98 18.13 3.16
N LEU A 20 -10.58 19.11 2.49
CA LEU A 20 -10.82 19.05 1.04
C LEU A 20 -9.50 18.95 0.25
N GLU A 21 -8.47 19.71 0.63
CA GLU A 21 -7.12 19.60 0.04
C GLU A 21 -6.46 18.23 0.30
N GLU A 22 -6.71 17.63 1.47
CA GLU A 22 -6.27 16.27 1.83
C GLU A 22 -7.08 15.16 1.10
N GLY A 23 -8.06 15.52 0.27
CA GLY A 23 -8.85 14.60 -0.55
C GLY A 23 -10.13 14.08 0.10
N TRP A 24 -10.62 14.74 1.17
CA TRP A 24 -11.97 14.53 1.68
C TRP A 24 -13.01 15.17 0.75
N GLU A 25 -14.24 14.67 0.78
CA GLU A 25 -15.35 15.16 -0.02
C GLU A 25 -16.44 15.73 0.87
N LEU A 26 -17.01 16.87 0.49
CA LEU A 26 -18.22 17.39 1.12
C LEU A 26 -19.41 16.55 0.68
N ILE A 27 -20.05 15.88 1.64
CA ILE A 27 -21.22 15.02 1.43
C ILE A 27 -22.50 15.82 1.64
N ASP A 28 -22.53 16.65 2.69
CA ASP A 28 -23.71 17.40 3.08
C ASP A 28 -23.37 18.68 3.84
N THR A 29 -24.32 19.60 3.91
CA THR A 29 -24.23 20.81 4.73
C THR A 29 -25.54 21.08 5.45
N SER A 30 -25.46 21.25 6.76
CA SER A 30 -26.61 21.49 7.62
C SER A 30 -26.51 22.86 8.27
N LYS A 31 -27.63 23.58 8.38
CA LYS A 31 -27.70 24.79 9.22
C LYS A 31 -27.91 24.37 10.67
N VAL A 32 -27.18 25.00 11.58
CA VAL A 32 -27.33 24.78 13.02
C VAL A 32 -27.59 26.08 13.75
N LEU A 33 -28.42 26.02 14.78
CA LEU A 33 -28.68 27.12 15.70
C LEU A 33 -27.91 26.85 16.98
N TYR A 34 -27.05 27.80 17.35
CA TYR A 34 -26.29 27.75 18.59
C TYR A 34 -27.17 28.18 19.77
N PRO A 35 -26.85 27.74 21.00
CA PRO A 35 -27.64 28.07 22.20
C PRO A 35 -27.75 29.58 22.51
N ASP A 36 -26.84 30.39 21.98
CA ASP A 36 -26.82 31.85 22.09
C ASP A 36 -27.72 32.55 21.05
N GLY A 37 -28.41 31.78 20.19
CA GLY A 37 -29.23 32.30 19.10
C GLY A 37 -28.45 32.60 17.82
N GLY A 38 -27.14 32.33 17.79
CA GLY A 38 -26.33 32.44 16.58
C GLY A 38 -26.66 31.35 15.57
N GLU A 39 -26.57 31.68 14.28
CA GLU A 39 -26.66 30.67 13.21
C GLU A 39 -25.25 30.24 12.77
N GLY A 40 -25.10 28.94 12.55
CA GLY A 40 -23.89 28.32 12.05
C GLY A 40 -24.17 27.35 10.91
N MET A 41 -23.09 26.84 10.33
CA MET A 41 -23.13 25.83 9.27
C MET A 41 -22.25 24.66 9.66
N GLU A 42 -22.82 23.47 9.63
CA GLU A 42 -22.10 22.20 9.77
C GLU A 42 -21.82 21.62 8.39
N TYR A 43 -20.57 21.24 8.18
CA TYR A 43 -20.08 20.63 6.96
C TYR A 43 -19.78 19.15 7.25
N HIS A 44 -20.46 18.27 6.54
CA HIS A 44 -20.30 16.82 6.67
C HIS A 44 -19.34 16.34 5.59
N LEU A 45 -18.13 15.98 6.00
CA LEU A 45 -17.04 15.58 5.13
C LEU A 45 -16.81 14.07 5.21
N GLY A 46 -16.72 13.40 4.07
CA GLY A 46 -16.37 11.99 3.99
C GLY A 46 -14.98 11.78 3.44
N LEU A 47 -14.24 10.80 3.98
CA LEU A 47 -13.00 10.33 3.40
C LEU A 47 -13.28 9.14 2.47
N PRO A 48 -13.16 9.29 1.14
CA PRO A 48 -13.34 8.18 0.22
C PRO A 48 -12.30 7.09 0.46
N ALA A 49 -12.70 5.83 0.33
CA ALA A 49 -11.77 4.69 0.44
C ALA A 49 -10.62 4.80 -0.57
N GLU A 50 -10.92 5.23 -1.80
CA GLU A 50 -9.92 5.44 -2.85
C GLU A 50 -8.84 6.46 -2.47
N THR A 51 -9.23 7.60 -1.86
CA THR A 51 -8.28 8.59 -1.35
C THR A 51 -7.35 7.97 -0.32
N ARG A 52 -7.91 7.19 0.62
CA ARG A 52 -7.09 6.54 1.65
C ARG A 52 -6.12 5.52 1.07
N VAL A 53 -6.56 4.74 0.08
CA VAL A 53 -5.68 3.80 -0.64
C VAL A 53 -4.53 4.56 -1.32
N LYS A 54 -4.81 5.67 -2.01
CA LYS A 54 -3.77 6.50 -2.63
C LYS A 54 -2.75 7.02 -1.62
N GLN A 55 -3.20 7.54 -0.49
CA GLN A 55 -2.31 8.01 0.59
C GLN A 55 -1.41 6.88 1.13
N LEU A 56 -1.96 5.69 1.34
CA LEU A 56 -1.19 4.53 1.80
C LEU A 56 -0.15 4.09 0.76
N MET A 57 -0.52 4.12 -0.51
CA MET A 57 0.38 3.81 -1.63
C MET A 57 1.54 4.80 -1.72
N GLU A 58 1.29 6.09 -1.52
CA GLU A 58 2.35 7.12 -1.45
C GLU A 58 3.31 6.86 -0.30
N ILE A 59 2.80 6.51 0.88
CA ILE A 59 3.63 6.15 2.03
C ILE A 59 4.53 4.96 1.68
N ILE A 60 3.97 3.88 1.11
CA ILE A 60 4.74 2.69 0.72
C ILE A 60 5.86 3.06 -0.27
N ARG A 61 5.56 3.87 -1.30
CA ARG A 61 6.55 4.33 -2.27
C ARG A 61 7.66 5.19 -1.66
N MET A 62 7.36 5.96 -0.62
CA MET A 62 8.40 6.66 0.13
C MET A 62 9.32 5.67 0.84
N TYR A 63 8.79 4.63 1.47
CA TYR A 63 9.61 3.59 2.09
C TYR A 63 10.52 2.89 1.06
N GLU A 64 10.00 2.57 -0.13
CA GLU A 64 10.80 2.02 -1.24
C GLU A 64 11.96 2.94 -1.63
N LYS A 65 11.71 4.25 -1.75
CA LYS A 65 12.73 5.25 -2.09
C LYS A 65 13.91 5.26 -1.10
N TYR A 66 13.67 4.87 0.16
CA TYR A 66 14.70 4.80 1.20
C TYR A 66 15.29 3.38 1.38
N GLY A 67 14.95 2.42 0.52
CA GLY A 67 15.51 1.06 0.54
C GLY A 67 14.85 0.09 1.51
N PHE A 68 13.79 0.50 2.22
CA PHE A 68 13.16 -0.35 3.24
C PHE A 68 12.39 -1.55 2.68
N LYS A 69 12.16 -1.60 1.35
CA LYS A 69 11.53 -2.76 0.69
C LYS A 69 12.42 -4.00 0.82
N SER A 70 13.71 -3.86 0.52
CA SER A 70 14.67 -4.95 0.58
C SER A 70 14.79 -5.50 2.00
N ASP A 71 14.90 -4.62 3.00
CA ASP A 71 14.96 -4.99 4.42
C ASP A 71 13.70 -5.75 4.85
N LEU A 72 12.51 -5.25 4.50
CA LEU A 72 11.23 -5.90 4.82
C LEU A 72 11.14 -7.31 4.22
N ILE A 73 11.53 -7.46 2.95
CA ILE A 73 11.47 -8.74 2.24
C ILE A 73 12.47 -9.73 2.85
N HIS A 74 13.69 -9.28 3.13
CA HIS A 74 14.73 -10.09 3.76
C HIS A 74 14.29 -10.58 5.14
N ASP A 75 13.88 -9.68 6.03
CA ASP A 75 13.44 -10.02 7.39
C ASP A 75 12.22 -10.94 7.38
N PHE A 76 11.29 -10.72 6.44
CA PHE A 76 10.12 -11.58 6.31
C PHE A 76 10.52 -12.99 5.86
N ALA A 77 11.39 -13.12 4.86
CA ALA A 77 11.89 -14.41 4.40
C ALA A 77 12.66 -15.16 5.48
N GLU A 78 13.52 -14.48 6.23
CA GLU A 78 14.25 -15.04 7.36
C GLU A 78 13.29 -15.56 8.44
N SER A 79 12.23 -14.78 8.76
CA SER A 79 11.20 -15.20 9.72
C SER A 79 10.44 -16.46 9.29
N LYS A 80 10.40 -16.74 7.98
CA LYS A 80 9.78 -17.94 7.39
C LYS A 80 10.77 -19.05 7.09
N LYS A 81 12.07 -18.82 7.33
CA LYS A 81 13.18 -19.72 6.97
C LYS A 81 13.15 -20.07 5.48
N GLU A 82 12.80 -19.09 4.66
CA GLU A 82 12.77 -19.20 3.21
C GLU A 82 14.00 -18.53 2.60
N ASP A 83 14.57 -19.18 1.59
CA ASP A 83 15.75 -18.70 0.88
C ASP A 83 15.33 -17.98 -0.41
N LEU A 84 15.37 -16.65 -0.40
CA LEU A 84 14.97 -15.82 -1.53
C LEU A 84 15.80 -16.10 -2.78
N LEU A 85 17.08 -16.43 -2.63
CA LEU A 85 17.98 -16.71 -3.75
C LEU A 85 17.62 -18.01 -4.48
N SER A 86 16.81 -18.86 -3.87
CA SER A 86 16.28 -20.06 -4.50
C SER A 86 15.13 -19.79 -5.47
N TYR A 87 14.64 -18.54 -5.56
CA TYR A 87 13.52 -18.14 -6.41
C TYR A 87 13.97 -17.36 -7.64
N THR A 88 13.16 -17.46 -8.70
CA THR A 88 13.28 -16.67 -9.92
C THR A 88 11.89 -16.29 -10.42
N THR A 89 11.80 -15.21 -11.20
CA THR A 89 10.60 -14.86 -11.96
C THR A 89 10.60 -15.48 -13.37
N GLU A 90 11.73 -16.04 -13.80
CA GLU A 90 11.82 -16.77 -15.07
C GLU A 90 11.22 -18.18 -14.97
N PRO A 91 10.57 -18.68 -16.04
CA PRO A 91 10.01 -20.03 -16.03
C PRO A 91 11.08 -21.12 -15.84
N GLU A 92 11.11 -21.73 -14.65
CA GLU A 92 12.01 -22.83 -14.32
C GLU A 92 11.26 -24.06 -13.76
N LEU A 93 11.43 -24.37 -12.46
CA LEU A 93 10.73 -25.46 -11.81
C LEU A 93 9.47 -24.92 -11.15
N ASP A 94 8.35 -25.60 -11.35
CA ASP A 94 7.13 -25.30 -10.62
C ASP A 94 7.38 -25.47 -9.12
N MET A 95 6.87 -24.52 -8.35
CA MET A 95 6.90 -24.54 -6.90
C MET A 95 5.52 -24.26 -6.33
N PRO A 96 5.19 -24.83 -5.16
CA PRO A 96 4.00 -24.43 -4.45
C PRO A 96 4.12 -22.97 -3.99
N GLU A 97 2.99 -22.27 -3.92
CA GLU A 97 2.94 -20.94 -3.32
C GLU A 97 3.37 -21.02 -1.84
N THR A 98 4.28 -20.14 -1.45
CA THR A 98 4.77 -19.97 -0.08
C THR A 98 4.25 -18.66 0.51
N PRO A 99 4.25 -18.50 1.85
CA PRO A 99 3.91 -17.22 2.47
C PRO A 99 4.71 -16.04 1.91
N VAL A 100 6.01 -16.23 1.63
CA VAL A 100 6.88 -15.17 1.07
C VAL A 100 6.50 -14.86 -0.38
N THR A 101 6.40 -15.86 -1.25
CA THR A 101 6.05 -15.64 -2.67
C THR A 101 4.64 -15.07 -2.83
N ARG A 102 3.70 -15.45 -1.97
CA ARG A 102 2.36 -14.84 -1.90
C ARG A 102 2.42 -13.37 -1.50
N PHE A 103 3.20 -13.04 -0.46
CA PHE A 103 3.39 -11.65 -0.03
C PHE A 103 4.00 -10.80 -1.15
N LEU A 104 5.05 -11.29 -1.80
CA LEU A 104 5.70 -10.60 -2.91
C LEU A 104 4.74 -10.38 -4.10
N THR A 105 3.95 -11.40 -4.44
CA THR A 105 2.96 -11.30 -5.52
C THR A 105 1.90 -10.24 -5.20
N LEU A 106 1.35 -10.26 -3.98
CA LEU A 106 0.38 -9.26 -3.52
C LEU A 106 0.97 -7.85 -3.51
N TYR A 107 2.24 -7.73 -3.10
CA TYR A 107 2.95 -6.47 -3.05
C TYR A 107 3.14 -5.87 -4.45
N GLU A 108 3.68 -6.65 -5.39
CA GLU A 108 3.92 -6.20 -6.76
C GLU A 108 2.62 -5.84 -7.48
N GLU A 109 1.54 -6.59 -7.24
CA GLU A 109 0.22 -6.27 -7.80
C GLU A 109 -0.34 -4.98 -7.20
N ALA A 110 -0.34 -4.86 -5.87
CA ALA A 110 -0.95 -3.72 -5.18
C ALA A 110 -0.16 -2.42 -5.37
N VAL A 111 1.19 -2.48 -5.31
CA VAL A 111 2.07 -1.31 -5.29
C VAL A 111 2.49 -0.89 -6.69
N ASN A 112 2.88 -1.88 -7.51
CA ASN A 112 3.49 -1.68 -8.82
C ASN A 112 2.54 -2.00 -9.99
N GLY A 113 1.36 -2.58 -9.71
CA GLY A 113 0.43 -3.01 -10.76
C GLY A 113 0.99 -4.15 -11.61
N LYS A 114 1.97 -4.90 -11.10
CA LYS A 114 2.65 -5.98 -11.81
C LYS A 114 2.15 -7.32 -11.32
N SER A 115 1.68 -8.16 -12.24
CA SER A 115 1.44 -9.57 -11.95
C SER A 115 2.75 -10.33 -12.12
N VAL A 116 3.24 -10.92 -11.04
CA VAL A 116 4.46 -11.72 -11.02
C VAL A 116 4.15 -13.16 -10.62
N LYS A 117 4.95 -14.10 -11.14
CA LYS A 117 4.89 -15.50 -10.73
C LYS A 117 6.30 -15.96 -10.39
N TYR A 118 6.44 -16.65 -9.28
CA TYR A 118 7.71 -17.18 -8.80
C TYR A 118 7.85 -18.66 -9.13
N TYR A 119 9.07 -19.03 -9.50
CA TYR A 119 9.50 -20.40 -9.78
C TYR A 119 10.70 -20.73 -8.90
N LYS A 120 10.92 -22.03 -8.67
CA LYS A 120 12.13 -22.48 -8.00
C LYS A 120 13.26 -22.58 -9.03
N ARG A 121 14.41 -21.99 -8.69
CA ARG A 121 15.63 -22.14 -9.50
C ARG A 121 16.09 -23.59 -9.52
N LYS A 122 16.52 -24.06 -10.69
CA LYS A 122 17.15 -25.37 -10.89
C LYS A 122 18.50 -25.46 -10.20
N MET A 123 19.25 -24.36 -10.19
CA MET A 123 20.53 -24.23 -9.50
C MET A 123 20.52 -23.04 -8.56
N HIS A 124 20.98 -23.26 -7.33
CA HIS A 124 21.14 -22.20 -6.35
C HIS A 124 22.33 -21.29 -6.72
N PRO A 125 22.25 -19.96 -6.60
CA PRO A 125 23.35 -19.03 -6.92
C PRO A 125 24.69 -19.37 -6.23
N PHE A 126 24.67 -19.85 -4.98
CA PHE A 126 25.89 -20.37 -4.32
C PHE A 126 26.63 -21.49 -5.08
N ASN A 127 25.95 -22.20 -5.99
CA ASN A 127 26.53 -23.26 -6.81
C ASN A 127 26.92 -22.78 -8.22
N ASP A 128 26.63 -21.54 -8.59
CA ASP A 128 27.01 -20.91 -9.85
C ASP A 128 27.23 -19.38 -9.68
N PRO A 129 28.49 -18.91 -9.60
CA PRO A 129 28.82 -17.49 -9.42
C PRO A 129 28.30 -16.57 -10.52
N ALA A 130 27.88 -17.09 -11.67
CA ALA A 130 27.30 -16.28 -12.75
C ALA A 130 25.85 -15.87 -12.46
N LEU A 131 25.18 -16.51 -11.50
CA LEU A 131 23.79 -16.23 -11.09
C LEU A 131 23.69 -15.27 -9.89
N ASP A 132 24.82 -14.88 -9.30
CA ASP A 132 24.89 -13.98 -8.13
C ASP A 132 24.41 -12.55 -8.43
N TYR A 133 24.19 -12.23 -9.72
CA TYR A 133 23.85 -10.89 -10.21
C TYR A 133 22.43 -10.72 -10.79
N MET A 134 21.54 -11.72 -10.74
CA MET A 134 20.23 -11.63 -11.43
C MET A 134 18.99 -11.73 -10.54
N ASP A 135 18.27 -10.61 -10.51
CA ASP A 135 16.82 -10.49 -10.68
C ASP A 135 15.91 -10.97 -9.56
N ILE A 136 16.17 -10.49 -8.36
CA ILE A 136 15.06 -9.92 -7.61
C ILE A 136 15.31 -8.43 -7.64
N ASP A 137 14.58 -7.70 -8.50
CA ASP A 137 14.48 -6.25 -8.41
C ASP A 137 13.91 -5.93 -7.01
N MET A 138 14.80 -5.91 -6.02
CA MET A 138 14.53 -5.47 -4.66
C MET A 138 14.48 -3.94 -4.65
#